data_AF-A0A259Y0P9-F1
#
_entry.id   AF-A0A259Y0P9-F1
#
_cell.length_a   1.000
_cell.length_b   1.000
_cell.length_c   1.000
_cell.angle_alpha   90.00
_cell.angle_beta   90.00
_cell.angle_gamma   90.00
#
_symmetry.space_group_name_H-M   'P 1'
#
loop_
_entity.id
_entity.type
_entity.pdbx_description
1 polymer ?
#
loop_
_entity_poly.entity_id
_entity_poly.type
_entity_poly.pdbx_seq_one_letter_code
_entity_poly.pdbx_strand_id
1 'polypeptide(L)'
;MAVALGLVAVLALTSTHTNVDLGSLPAWVSAGGALFTAAGVVLALRSYQSTRHSDLEDQANQVRLLHMLPWPDGLDANRKQQWRTEFTNRSKDPLYEIEIHGFRAQVEDDADAVNMRAFAETALSEDTPIRSGGWRRQAVLEAGETFNIRWESDDPAEQNPAPAFVSIWYSVMDANGRYWNVVDNNEPEKVPRPSRRLG
;
A
#
# COMPACT_ATOMS: atom_id res chain seq x y z
N MET A 1 19.11 -5.94 16.58
CA MET A 1 20.59 -5.93 16.43
C MET A 1 21.34 -5.88 17.78
N ALA A 2 20.91 -5.04 18.74
CA ALA A 2 21.57 -4.90 20.04
C ALA A 2 21.64 -6.20 20.88
N VAL A 3 20.60 -7.04 20.84
CA VAL A 3 20.55 -8.31 21.59
C VAL A 3 21.58 -9.34 21.08
N ALA A 4 21.84 -9.37 19.77
CA ALA A 4 22.82 -10.26 19.17
C ALA A 4 24.26 -9.86 19.52
N LEU A 5 24.54 -8.55 19.57
CA LEU A 5 25.83 -8.02 20.00
C LEU A 5 26.11 -8.31 21.48
N GLY A 6 25.09 -8.21 22.34
CA GLY A 6 25.21 -8.56 23.76
C GLY A 6 25.58 -10.03 23.99
N LEU A 7 24.99 -10.94 23.21
CA LEU A 7 25.25 -12.38 23.33
C LEU A 7 26.68 -12.75 22.89
N VAL A 8 27.18 -12.13 21.82
CA VAL A 8 28.56 -12.31 21.35
C VAL A 8 29.57 -11.77 22.36
N ALA A 9 29.30 -10.63 23.00
CA ALA A 9 30.17 -10.06 24.02
C ALA A 9 30.25 -10.95 25.29
N VAL A 10 29.13 -11.55 25.71
CA VAL A 10 29.10 -12.48 26.86
C VAL A 10 29.83 -13.80 26.52
N LEU A 11 29.75 -14.28 25.28
CA LEU A 11 30.50 -15.45 24.80
C LEU A 11 32.01 -15.19 24.70
N ALA A 12 32.43 -13.97 24.33
CA ALA A 12 33.83 -13.57 24.31
C ALA A 12 34.43 -13.40 25.72
N LEU A 13 33.64 -12.89 26.68
CA LEU A 13 34.06 -12.79 28.08
C LEU A 13 34.21 -14.16 28.73
N THR A 14 33.31 -15.10 28.44
CA THR A 14 33.36 -16.45 29.05
C THR A 14 34.45 -17.35 28.46
N SER A 15 34.90 -17.11 27.23
CA SER A 15 36.01 -17.85 26.62
C SER A 15 37.41 -17.39 27.06
N THR A 16 37.53 -16.25 27.72
CA THR A 16 38.81 -15.67 28.19
C THR A 16 39.07 -15.84 29.69
N HIS A 17 38.10 -16.34 30.46
CA HIS A 17 38.28 -16.66 31.88
C HIS A 17 38.76 -18.10 32.07
N THR A 18 40.05 -18.27 32.33
CA THR A 18 40.75 -19.55 32.58
C THR A 18 40.50 -20.19 33.95
N ASN A 19 39.48 -19.75 34.71
CA ASN A 19 39.25 -20.24 36.08
C ASN A 19 37.79 -20.59 36.35
N VAL A 20 37.18 -21.40 35.49
CA VAL A 20 35.90 -22.05 35.79
C VAL A 20 36.13 -23.55 35.78
N ASP A 21 36.48 -24.07 36.97
CA ASP A 21 36.58 -25.51 37.24
C ASP A 21 35.16 -26.08 37.35
N LEU A 22 34.55 -26.35 36.20
CA LEU A 22 33.34 -27.15 36.08
C LEU A 22 33.77 -28.59 35.85
N GLY A 23 33.50 -29.45 36.82
CA GLY A 23 33.84 -30.86 36.80
C GLY A 23 33.63 -31.52 35.43
N SER A 24 34.70 -32.18 34.97
CA SER A 24 34.77 -33.21 33.93
C SER A 24 34.29 -32.91 32.49
N LEU A 25 33.93 -31.67 32.12
CA LEU A 25 33.72 -31.31 30.71
C LEU A 25 34.43 -29.99 30.34
N PRO A 26 35.31 -29.99 29.34
CA PRO A 26 36.07 -28.80 29.00
C PRO A 26 35.16 -27.72 28.39
N ALA A 27 35.32 -26.47 28.85
CA ALA A 27 34.46 -25.33 28.57
C ALA A 27 34.18 -25.06 27.07
N TRP A 28 35.04 -25.55 26.17
CA TRP A 28 34.84 -25.46 24.72
C TRP A 28 33.63 -26.29 24.23
N VAL A 29 33.25 -27.36 24.92
CA VAL A 29 32.07 -28.18 24.58
C VAL A 29 30.80 -27.37 24.83
N SER A 30 30.74 -26.68 25.96
CA SER A 30 29.64 -25.80 26.36
C SER A 30 29.56 -24.56 25.46
N ALA A 31 30.71 -23.95 25.16
CA ALA A 31 30.81 -22.81 24.23
C ALA A 31 30.44 -23.21 22.78
N GLY A 32 30.82 -24.41 22.34
CA GLY A 32 30.42 -24.98 21.06
C GLY A 32 28.91 -25.17 20.97
N GLY A 33 28.29 -25.78 21.98
CA GLY A 33 26.83 -25.94 22.06
C GLY A 33 26.07 -24.60 22.03
N ALA A 34 26.57 -23.59 22.72
CA ALA A 34 26.00 -22.24 22.70
C ALA A 34 26.08 -21.58 21.31
N LEU A 35 27.21 -21.72 20.59
CA LEU A 35 27.38 -21.20 19.24
C LEU A 35 26.45 -21.89 18.23
N PHE A 36 26.30 -23.21 18.31
CA PHE A 36 25.35 -23.95 17.46
C PHE A 36 23.90 -23.52 17.71
N THR A 37 23.53 -23.31 18.98
CA THR A 37 22.18 -22.85 19.35
C THR A 37 21.94 -21.43 18.85
N ALA A 38 22.91 -20.52 18.99
CA ALA A 38 22.83 -19.16 18.49
C ALA A 38 22.72 -19.11 16.95
N ALA A 39 23.51 -19.92 16.24
CA ALA A 39 23.41 -20.06 14.79
C ALA A 39 22.03 -20.59 14.37
N GLY A 40 21.49 -21.58 15.10
CA GLY A 40 20.15 -22.11 14.88
C GLY A 40 19.05 -21.06 15.05
N VAL A 41 19.12 -20.22 16.09
CA VAL A 41 18.16 -19.14 16.33
C VAL A 41 18.25 -18.07 15.22
N VAL A 42 19.45 -17.71 14.77
CA VAL A 42 19.62 -16.76 13.66
C VAL A 42 19.06 -17.31 12.35
N LEU A 43 19.30 -18.58 12.05
CA LEU A 43 18.74 -19.25 10.87
C LEU A 43 17.21 -19.34 10.95
N ALA A 44 16.66 -19.70 12.11
CA ALA A 44 15.22 -19.75 12.32
C ALA A 44 14.56 -18.37 12.16
N LEU A 45 15.18 -17.31 12.70
CA LEU A 45 14.71 -15.94 12.53
C LEU A 45 14.75 -15.50 11.06
N ARG A 46 15.84 -15.77 10.35
CA ARG A 46 15.95 -15.45 8.92
C ARG A 46 14.94 -16.22 8.08
N SER A 47 14.79 -17.52 8.34
CA SER A 47 13.81 -18.36 7.65
C SER A 47 12.39 -17.85 7.91
N TYR A 48 12.04 -17.57 9.16
CA TYR A 48 10.74 -17.01 9.52
C TYR A 48 10.47 -15.66 8.85
N GLN A 49 11.45 -14.76 8.84
CA GLN A 49 11.34 -13.47 8.15
C GLN A 49 11.16 -13.64 6.65
N SER A 50 11.91 -14.55 6.03
CA SER A 50 11.81 -14.85 4.59
C SER A 50 10.45 -15.43 4.24
N THR A 51 9.96 -16.41 5.00
CA THR A 51 8.64 -17.01 4.79
C THR A 51 7.54 -15.97 4.96
N ARG A 52 7.61 -15.17 6.03
CA ARG A 52 6.64 -14.08 6.26
C ARG A 52 6.65 -13.06 5.12
N HIS A 53 7.81 -12.76 4.54
CA HIS A 53 7.90 -11.83 3.42
C HIS A 53 7.29 -12.42 2.15
N SER A 54 7.63 -13.68 1.81
CA SER A 54 7.02 -14.42 0.70
C SER A 54 5.50 -14.51 0.84
N ASP A 55 5.00 -14.83 2.03
CA ASP A 55 3.58 -14.88 2.30
C ASP A 55 2.92 -13.51 2.07
N LEU A 56 3.56 -12.40 2.47
CA LEU A 56 3.02 -11.06 2.23
C LEU A 56 3.05 -10.69 0.74
N GLU A 57 4.09 -11.09 0.00
CA GLU A 57 4.18 -10.88 -1.44
C GLU A 57 3.07 -11.61 -2.18
N ASP A 58 2.81 -12.87 -1.85
CA ASP A 58 1.73 -13.66 -2.43
C ASP A 58 0.36 -13.08 -2.09
N GLN A 59 0.21 -12.52 -0.89
CA GLN A 59 -1.03 -11.89 -0.46
C GLN A 59 -1.30 -10.57 -1.19
N ALA A 60 -0.27 -9.75 -1.45
CA ALA A 60 -0.40 -8.46 -2.13
C ALA A 60 -0.65 -8.59 -3.64
N ASN A 61 -0.33 -9.74 -4.24
CA ASN A 61 -0.43 -9.94 -5.69
C ASN A 61 -1.83 -9.67 -6.27
N GLN A 62 -2.90 -10.02 -5.55
CA GLN A 62 -4.26 -9.71 -6.04
C GLN A 62 -4.48 -8.20 -6.16
N VAL A 63 -4.04 -7.42 -5.17
CA VAL A 63 -4.20 -5.96 -5.15
C VAL A 63 -3.30 -5.28 -6.18
N ARG A 64 -2.10 -5.81 -6.44
CA ARG A 64 -1.23 -5.33 -7.53
C ARG A 64 -1.86 -5.46 -8.92
N LEU A 65 -2.80 -6.40 -9.07
CA LEU A 65 -3.55 -6.59 -10.31
C LEU A 65 -4.74 -5.61 -10.43
N LEU A 66 -5.03 -4.81 -9.41
CA LEU A 66 -5.91 -3.66 -9.55
C LEU A 66 -5.14 -2.55 -10.29
N HIS A 67 -5.43 -2.41 -11.56
CA HIS A 67 -4.77 -1.45 -12.43
C HIS A 67 -5.51 -0.11 -12.38
N MET A 68 -4.78 0.98 -12.16
CA MET A 68 -5.32 2.33 -12.10
C MET A 68 -4.74 3.16 -13.25
N LEU A 69 -5.62 3.76 -14.05
CA LEU A 69 -5.26 4.63 -15.16
C LEU A 69 -5.93 6.00 -14.99
N PRO A 70 -5.14 7.07 -14.79
CA PRO A 70 -5.66 8.43 -14.82
C PRO A 70 -5.64 8.98 -16.26
N TRP A 71 -6.77 9.53 -16.70
CA TRP A 71 -6.94 10.18 -17.99
C TRP A 71 -7.33 11.64 -17.77
N PRO A 72 -6.61 12.62 -18.36
CA PRO A 72 -7.05 14.00 -18.37
C PRO A 72 -8.28 14.13 -19.30
N ASP A 73 -9.38 14.65 -18.76
CA ASP A 73 -10.61 14.94 -19.52
C ASP A 73 -10.64 16.41 -20.02
N GLY A 74 -9.61 17.21 -19.68
CA GLY A 74 -9.45 18.60 -20.12
C GLY A 74 -10.14 19.62 -19.20
N LEU A 75 -10.44 20.80 -19.75
CA LEU A 75 -11.12 21.88 -19.03
C LEU A 75 -12.62 21.86 -19.26
N ASP A 76 -13.40 22.15 -18.21
CA ASP A 76 -14.84 22.36 -18.34
C ASP A 76 -15.21 23.80 -18.74
N ALA A 77 -16.51 24.08 -18.87
CA ALA A 77 -17.02 25.40 -19.21
C ALA A 77 -16.63 26.51 -18.20
N ASN A 78 -16.33 26.14 -16.96
CA ASN A 78 -15.88 27.05 -15.90
C ASN A 78 -14.34 27.08 -15.78
N ARG A 79 -13.61 26.52 -16.74
CA ARG A 79 -12.15 26.36 -16.74
C ARG A 79 -11.62 25.52 -15.57
N LYS A 80 -12.44 24.64 -15.01
CA LYS A 80 -11.99 23.66 -14.02
C LYS A 80 -11.37 22.48 -14.74
N GLN A 81 -10.24 22.04 -14.23
CA GLN A 81 -9.50 20.90 -14.75
C GLN A 81 -10.24 19.62 -14.39
N GLN A 82 -10.37 18.69 -15.33
CA GLN A 82 -11.08 17.44 -15.16
C GLN A 82 -10.21 16.22 -15.42
N TRP A 83 -10.42 15.18 -14.61
CA TRP A 83 -9.81 13.86 -14.78
C TRP A 83 -10.84 12.77 -14.67
N ARG A 84 -10.50 11.64 -15.27
CA ARG A 84 -11.17 10.38 -15.09
C ARG A 84 -10.16 9.34 -14.67
N THR A 85 -10.44 8.63 -13.59
CA THR A 85 -9.65 7.48 -13.17
C THR A 85 -10.42 6.21 -13.49
N GLU A 86 -9.75 5.32 -14.21
CA GLU A 86 -10.24 3.99 -14.51
C GLU A 86 -9.53 2.97 -13.60
N PHE A 87 -10.31 2.18 -12.87
CA PHE A 87 -9.84 1.06 -12.08
C PHE A 87 -10.27 -0.24 -12.75
N THR A 88 -9.32 -1.09 -13.12
CA THR A 88 -9.59 -2.40 -13.72
C THR A 88 -9.11 -3.50 -12.79
N ASN A 89 -10.00 -4.40 -12.39
CA ASN A 89 -9.61 -5.60 -11.65
C ASN A 89 -9.08 -6.64 -12.63
N ARG A 90 -7.75 -6.79 -12.75
CA ARG A 90 -7.13 -7.83 -13.60
C ARG A 90 -6.88 -9.14 -12.86
N SER A 91 -7.29 -9.23 -11.60
CA SER A 91 -7.20 -10.48 -10.85
C SER A 91 -8.33 -11.43 -11.24
N LYS A 92 -8.20 -12.71 -10.85
CA LYS A 92 -9.22 -13.73 -11.13
C LYS A 92 -10.38 -13.69 -10.13
N ASP A 93 -10.20 -12.97 -9.03
CA ASP A 93 -11.13 -12.91 -7.91
C ASP A 93 -11.69 -11.49 -7.76
N PRO A 94 -12.90 -11.33 -7.21
CA PRO A 94 -13.45 -10.02 -6.93
C PRO A 94 -12.63 -9.23 -5.90
N LEU A 95 -12.67 -7.91 -6.02
CA LEU A 95 -12.18 -6.96 -5.03
C LEU A 95 -13.36 -6.27 -4.37
N TYR A 96 -13.19 -5.90 -3.11
CA TYR A 96 -14.27 -5.38 -2.28
C TYR A 96 -13.87 -4.06 -1.64
N GLU A 97 -14.88 -3.26 -1.30
CA GLU A 97 -14.73 -2.04 -0.50
C GLU A 97 -13.58 -1.13 -0.97
N ILE A 98 -13.49 -0.91 -2.28
CA ILE A 98 -12.54 0.04 -2.83
C ILE A 98 -13.00 1.43 -2.42
N GLU A 99 -12.18 2.16 -1.69
CA GLU A 99 -12.48 3.51 -1.21
C GLU A 99 -11.31 4.44 -1.50
N ILE A 100 -11.60 5.56 -2.15
CA ILE A 100 -10.60 6.55 -2.54
C ILE A 100 -10.64 7.70 -1.55
N HIS A 101 -9.52 7.85 -0.84
CA HIS A 101 -9.35 8.85 0.20
C HIS A 101 -8.96 10.21 -0.38
N GLY A 102 -8.16 10.20 -1.45
CA GLY A 102 -7.72 11.43 -2.10
C GLY A 102 -7.21 11.22 -3.51
N PHE A 103 -7.35 12.27 -4.33
CA PHE A 103 -6.78 12.37 -5.66
C PHE A 103 -6.21 13.77 -5.82
N ARG A 104 -4.96 13.85 -6.28
CA ARG A 104 -4.23 15.10 -6.54
C ARG A 104 -3.64 15.04 -7.94
N ALA A 105 -3.68 16.16 -8.64
CA ALA A 105 -3.08 16.29 -9.96
C ALA A 105 -2.23 17.56 -10.04
N GLN A 106 -1.05 17.44 -10.64
CA GLN A 106 -0.22 18.56 -11.03
C GLN A 106 -0.49 18.86 -12.51
N VAL A 107 -0.97 20.07 -12.76
CA VAL A 107 -1.46 20.49 -14.08
C VAL A 107 -0.34 21.10 -14.93
N GLU A 108 0.67 21.71 -14.30
CA GLU A 108 1.82 22.37 -14.93
C GLU A 108 3.14 21.85 -14.34
N ASP A 109 4.17 21.72 -15.17
CA ASP A 109 5.55 21.48 -14.70
C ASP A 109 5.93 22.62 -13.73
N ASP A 110 6.34 22.28 -12.50
CA ASP A 110 6.63 23.16 -11.36
C ASP A 110 5.44 23.79 -10.59
N ALA A 111 4.17 23.48 -10.91
CA ALA A 111 3.03 23.88 -10.07
C ALA A 111 2.77 22.95 -8.87
N ASP A 112 2.20 23.49 -7.79
CA ASP A 112 1.76 22.67 -6.66
C ASP A 112 0.62 21.71 -7.09
N ALA A 113 0.65 20.48 -6.57
CA ALA A 113 -0.39 19.50 -6.83
C ALA A 113 -1.73 19.94 -6.22
N VAL A 114 -2.76 20.04 -7.05
CA VAL A 114 -4.09 20.51 -6.65
C VAL A 114 -4.95 19.32 -6.19
N ASN A 115 -5.69 19.50 -5.09
CA ASN A 115 -6.67 18.49 -4.66
C ASN A 115 -7.86 18.48 -5.62
N MET A 116 -8.31 17.29 -5.97
CA MET A 116 -9.45 17.14 -6.86
C MET A 116 -10.65 16.58 -6.12
N ARG A 117 -11.83 17.02 -6.53
CA ARG A 117 -13.10 16.60 -5.97
C ARG A 117 -13.79 15.63 -6.91
N ALA A 118 -14.18 14.46 -6.40
CA ALA A 118 -15.02 13.54 -7.16
C ALA A 118 -16.38 14.18 -7.46
N PHE A 119 -16.84 14.05 -8.70
CA PHE A 119 -18.17 14.47 -9.12
C PHE A 119 -18.86 13.39 -9.94
N ALA A 120 -20.18 13.43 -9.95
CA ALA A 120 -21.02 12.65 -10.84
C ALA A 120 -21.87 13.59 -11.69
N GLU A 121 -22.10 13.22 -12.94
CA GLU A 121 -22.86 14.01 -13.90
C GLU A 121 -24.10 13.20 -14.30
N THR A 122 -25.27 13.77 -14.03
CA THR A 122 -26.56 13.16 -14.35
C THR A 122 -27.29 14.09 -15.31
N ALA A 123 -27.70 13.59 -16.47
CA ALA A 123 -28.49 14.38 -17.40
C ALA A 123 -29.87 14.68 -16.81
N LEU A 124 -30.19 15.97 -16.61
CA LEU A 124 -31.55 16.42 -16.30
C LEU A 124 -32.39 16.50 -17.59
N SER A 125 -31.75 16.82 -18.71
CA SER A 125 -32.27 16.78 -20.09
C SER A 125 -31.11 16.51 -21.05
N GLU A 126 -31.38 16.29 -22.35
CA GLU A 126 -30.34 16.03 -23.35
C GLU A 126 -29.21 17.07 -23.34
N ASP A 127 -29.53 18.33 -23.03
CA ASP A 127 -28.58 19.45 -23.04
C ASP A 127 -28.20 19.99 -21.65
N THR A 128 -28.79 19.47 -20.57
CA THR A 128 -28.56 20.02 -19.21
C THR A 128 -28.05 18.95 -18.25
N PRO A 129 -26.73 18.79 -18.10
CA PRO A 129 -26.17 17.95 -17.06
C PRO A 129 -26.22 18.63 -15.69
N ILE A 130 -26.69 17.91 -14.66
CA ILE A 130 -26.53 18.28 -13.26
C ILE A 130 -25.26 17.61 -12.73
N ARG A 131 -24.40 18.41 -12.10
CA ARG A 131 -23.28 17.90 -11.33
C ARG A 131 -23.64 17.73 -9.86
N SER A 132 -23.26 16.58 -9.31
CA SER A 132 -23.43 16.23 -7.91
C SER A 132 -22.13 15.69 -7.33
N GLY A 133 -22.05 15.56 -6.01
CA GLY A 133 -20.91 14.93 -5.36
C GLY A 133 -20.71 13.49 -5.85
N GLY A 134 -19.50 13.18 -6.31
CA GLY A 134 -19.18 11.88 -6.89
C GLY A 134 -18.95 10.81 -5.82
N TRP A 135 -19.29 9.58 -6.16
CA TRP A 135 -19.02 8.42 -5.31
C TRP A 135 -17.54 8.07 -5.39
N ARG A 136 -16.86 8.05 -4.24
CA ARG A 136 -15.45 7.64 -4.11
C ARG A 136 -15.28 6.19 -3.69
N ARG A 137 -16.37 5.40 -3.75
CA ARG A 137 -16.41 4.04 -3.24
C ARG A 137 -17.05 3.09 -4.24
N GLN A 138 -16.42 1.93 -4.42
CA GLN A 138 -16.98 0.78 -5.13
C GLN A 138 -17.09 -0.39 -4.15
N ALA A 139 -18.31 -0.91 -3.97
CA ALA A 139 -18.57 -1.97 -3.00
C ALA A 139 -17.96 -3.32 -3.43
N VAL A 140 -18.11 -3.66 -4.71
CA VAL A 140 -17.58 -4.89 -5.32
C VAL A 140 -17.12 -4.55 -6.72
N LEU A 141 -15.92 -5.00 -7.10
CA LEU A 141 -15.41 -4.94 -8.45
C LEU A 141 -15.08 -6.36 -8.90
N GLU A 142 -15.90 -6.94 -9.78
CA GLU A 142 -15.73 -8.33 -10.20
C GLU A 142 -14.46 -8.50 -11.03
N ALA A 143 -14.05 -9.76 -11.22
CA ALA A 143 -12.88 -10.08 -12.04
C ALA A 143 -13.07 -9.60 -13.49
N GLY A 144 -12.11 -8.83 -13.99
CA GLY A 144 -12.15 -8.24 -15.33
C GLY A 144 -13.03 -7.00 -15.47
N GLU A 145 -13.74 -6.58 -14.41
CA GLU A 145 -14.56 -5.38 -14.47
C GLU A 145 -13.76 -4.10 -14.31
N THR A 146 -14.38 -3.02 -14.80
CA THR A 146 -13.85 -1.68 -14.76
C THR A 146 -14.81 -0.74 -14.02
N PHE A 147 -14.24 0.07 -13.14
CA PHE A 147 -14.93 1.12 -12.40
C PHE A 147 -14.29 2.48 -12.70
N ASN A 148 -15.12 3.50 -12.90
CA ASN A 148 -14.66 4.83 -13.31
C ASN A 148 -15.12 5.90 -12.31
N ILE A 149 -14.23 6.85 -12.00
CA ILE A 149 -14.56 8.06 -11.24
C ILE A 149 -14.08 9.29 -11.99
N ARG A 150 -14.89 10.36 -11.97
CA ARG A 150 -14.53 11.67 -12.50
C ARG A 150 -14.18 12.64 -11.38
N TRP A 151 -13.21 13.49 -11.65
CA TRP A 151 -12.60 14.43 -10.73
C TRP A 151 -12.56 15.82 -11.33
N GLU A 152 -12.81 16.85 -10.53
CA GLU A 152 -12.68 18.25 -10.93
C GLU A 152 -11.81 19.03 -9.94
N SER A 153 -11.08 20.03 -10.41
CA SER A 153 -10.36 20.96 -9.54
C SER A 153 -11.33 21.91 -8.82
N ASP A 154 -10.97 22.30 -7.60
CA ASP A 154 -11.74 23.30 -6.85
C ASP A 154 -11.63 24.69 -7.49
N ASP A 155 -10.44 25.04 -8.00
CA ASP A 155 -10.14 26.32 -8.64
C ASP A 155 -10.01 26.20 -10.18
N PRO A 156 -10.32 27.26 -10.93
CA PRO A 156 -10.10 27.30 -12.38
C PRO A 156 -8.60 27.32 -12.72
N ALA A 157 -8.22 26.65 -13.81
CA ALA A 157 -6.85 26.58 -14.32
C ALA A 157 -6.64 27.52 -15.52
N GLU A 158 -5.43 28.07 -15.66
CA GLU A 158 -5.09 29.05 -16.69
C GLU A 158 -4.64 28.43 -18.03
N GLN A 159 -3.96 27.27 -18.01
CA GLN A 159 -3.51 26.56 -19.23
C GLN A 159 -3.71 25.04 -19.15
N ASN A 160 -3.64 24.40 -20.32
CA ASN A 160 -3.78 22.95 -20.51
C ASN A 160 -2.45 22.32 -20.98
N PRO A 161 -1.47 22.09 -20.10
CA PRO A 161 -0.37 21.16 -20.36
C PRO A 161 -0.85 19.71 -20.17
N ALA A 162 -0.17 18.79 -20.85
CA ALA A 162 -0.26 17.37 -20.47
C ALA A 162 0.14 17.24 -18.97
N PRO A 163 -0.55 16.39 -18.18
CA PRO A 163 -0.29 16.29 -16.75
C PRO A 163 1.17 15.95 -16.47
N ALA A 164 1.78 16.70 -15.55
CA ALA A 164 3.12 16.39 -15.05
C ALA A 164 3.07 15.22 -14.06
N PHE A 165 2.04 15.16 -13.21
CA PHE A 165 1.94 14.15 -12.14
C PHE A 165 0.50 13.94 -11.65
N VAL A 166 0.16 12.71 -11.27
CA VAL A 166 -1.09 12.34 -10.61
C VAL A 166 -0.78 11.47 -9.39
N SER A 167 -1.35 11.81 -8.24
CA SER A 167 -1.30 11.04 -7.01
C SER A 167 -2.70 10.62 -6.56
N ILE A 168 -2.84 9.36 -6.15
CA ILE A 168 -4.10 8.80 -5.68
C ILE A 168 -3.86 7.92 -4.46
N TRP A 169 -4.73 8.03 -3.47
CA TRP A 169 -4.70 7.19 -2.28
C TRP A 169 -6.03 6.48 -2.14
N TYR A 170 -5.99 5.14 -2.09
CA TYR A 170 -7.16 4.32 -1.91
C TYR A 170 -6.88 3.12 -0.99
N SER A 171 -7.95 2.60 -0.41
CA SER A 171 -7.96 1.31 0.30
C SER A 171 -8.79 0.30 -0.47
N VAL A 172 -8.44 -0.98 -0.35
CA VAL A 172 -9.17 -2.09 -0.98
C VAL A 172 -9.14 -3.32 -0.08
N MET A 173 -10.24 -4.05 -0.05
CA MET A 173 -10.34 -5.37 0.55
C MET A 173 -10.18 -6.45 -0.52
N ASP A 174 -9.23 -7.36 -0.29
CA ASP A 174 -9.02 -8.49 -1.19
C ASP A 174 -10.06 -9.60 -0.99
N ALA A 175 -10.02 -10.63 -1.85
CA ALA A 175 -11.00 -11.73 -1.78
C ALA A 175 -10.93 -12.55 -0.48
N ASN A 176 -9.80 -12.47 0.23
CA ASN A 176 -9.60 -13.13 1.53
C ASN A 176 -10.01 -12.24 2.72
N GLY A 177 -10.62 -11.08 2.46
CA GLY A 177 -11.11 -10.15 3.48
C GLY A 177 -10.00 -9.37 4.19
N ARG A 178 -8.81 -9.28 3.60
CA ARG A 178 -7.67 -8.50 4.11
C ARG A 178 -7.69 -7.11 3.47
N TYR A 179 -7.33 -6.11 4.26
CA TYR A 179 -7.36 -4.71 3.84
C TYR A 179 -5.97 -4.22 3.46
N TRP A 180 -5.93 -3.43 2.40
CA TRP A 180 -4.71 -2.89 1.82
C TRP A 180 -4.88 -1.41 1.53
N ASN A 181 -3.85 -0.63 1.79
CA ASN A 181 -3.74 0.75 1.35
C ASN A 181 -2.76 0.82 0.17
N VAL A 182 -3.12 1.59 -0.84
CA VAL A 182 -2.25 1.88 -1.99
C VAL A 182 -2.18 3.38 -2.14
N VAL A 183 -0.96 3.89 -2.26
CA VAL A 183 -0.68 5.31 -2.52
C VAL A 183 0.13 5.36 -3.81
N ASP A 184 -0.43 5.97 -4.83
CA ASP A 184 0.16 6.11 -6.15
C ASP A 184 0.54 4.75 -6.76
N ASN A 185 1.76 4.64 -7.30
CA ASN A 185 2.33 3.40 -7.81
C ASN A 185 3.18 2.66 -6.76
N ASN A 186 3.00 2.96 -5.46
CA ASN A 186 3.74 2.26 -4.41
C ASN A 186 3.15 0.88 -4.13
N GLU A 187 3.97 0.04 -3.50
CA GLU A 187 3.58 -1.30 -3.07
C GLU A 187 2.38 -1.27 -2.10
N PRO A 188 1.38 -2.16 -2.27
CA PRO A 188 0.25 -2.24 -1.36
C PRO A 188 0.69 -2.53 0.07
N GLU A 189 0.25 -1.71 1.02
CA GLU A 189 0.54 -1.90 2.44
C GLU A 189 -0.65 -2.55 3.13
N LYS A 190 -0.41 -3.69 3.79
CA LYS A 190 -1.45 -4.38 4.56
C LYS A 190 -1.82 -3.56 5.79
N VAL A 191 -3.08 -3.20 5.92
CA VAL A 191 -3.59 -2.44 7.06
C VAL A 191 -4.56 -3.27 7.90
N PRO A 192 -4.69 -2.96 9.21
CA PRO A 192 -5.73 -3.55 10.02
C PRO A 192 -7.10 -3.27 9.41
N ARG A 193 -8.01 -4.26 9.49
CA ARG A 193 -9.41 -4.03 9.12
C ARG A 193 -9.92 -2.80 9.89
N PRO A 194 -10.57 -1.83 9.22
CA PRO A 194 -11.15 -0.69 9.90
C PRO A 194 -12.06 -1.17 11.03
N SER A 195 -11.74 -0.80 12.27
CA SER A 195 -12.64 -1.05 13.39
C SER A 195 -13.89 -0.23 13.12
N ARG A 196 -14.99 -0.88 12.75
CA ARG A 196 -16.29 -0.25 12.59
C ARG A 196 -16.54 0.58 13.86
N ARG A 197 -16.58 1.92 13.75
CA ARG A 197 -17.23 2.71 14.80
C ARG A 197 -18.70 2.30 14.69
N LEU A 198 -19.14 1.47 15.64
CA LEU A 198 -20.56 1.31 15.92
C LEU A 198 -21.05 2.70 16.34
N GLY A 199 -21.57 3.44 15.37
CA GLY A 199 -22.42 4.60 15.58
C GLY A 199 -23.87 4.15 15.61
#